data_AF-A0A6A5BIL8-F1
#
_entry.id   AF-A0A6A5BIL8-F1
#
_cell.length_a   1.000
_cell.length_b   1.000
_cell.length_c   1.000
_cell.angle_alpha   90.00
_cell.angle_beta   90.00
_cell.angle_gamma   90.00
#
_symmetry.space_group_name_H-M   'P 1'
#
loop_
_entity.id
_entity.type
_entity.pdbx_description
1 polymer ?
#
loop_
_entity_poly.entity_id
_entity_poly.type
_entity_poly.pdbx_seq_one_letter_code
_entity_poly.pdbx_strand_id
1 'polypeptide(L)'
;MLFKVTGKHKKRGRPSTHNAKKIDECCESGYDFMRQDPDLHRCISEDLDRSDILWVRHFQISYPSTGRTQLIKPNTSNQNYLFGRKIGECIDGVLISPMYNNYIFKISGACDRWGRPHHPGMYKSGRVRVLKQPGTFGYQPWRARRNGSRRRRVVKGCVLDAGTIAVSLVFVKKGDEEIHGVTDRVLPKTHGPKRASKIRKLFNLSALDDVRKYVIKKNVKICGSLVPKGVKIQRLVTPERIRRKQQQIRESMKRVIKRQRDREMYEKRFLDKTTKSSSTTATRLYC
;
A
#
# COMPACT_ATOMS: atom_id res chain seq x y z
N MET A 1 -7.95 -28.83 42.90
CA MET A 1 -7.74 -27.40 42.58
C MET A 1 -7.32 -27.27 41.11
N LEU A 2 -8.24 -26.85 40.23
CA LEU A 2 -8.00 -26.69 38.79
C LEU A 2 -8.04 -25.21 38.44
N PHE A 3 -6.88 -24.59 38.23
CA PHE A 3 -6.78 -23.20 37.80
C PHE A 3 -7.18 -23.07 36.31
N LYS A 4 -8.37 -22.48 36.06
CA LYS A 4 -8.77 -22.01 34.72
C LYS A 4 -8.02 -20.71 34.40
N VAL A 5 -7.04 -20.76 33.52
CA VAL A 5 -6.41 -19.56 32.94
C VAL A 5 -7.35 -18.97 31.87
N THR A 6 -8.17 -17.98 32.24
CA THR A 6 -8.98 -17.21 31.29
C THR A 6 -8.15 -16.08 30.66
N GLY A 7 -7.36 -16.40 29.64
CA GLY A 7 -6.67 -15.42 28.81
C GLY A 7 -7.59 -14.83 27.73
N LYS A 8 -8.25 -13.70 28.00
CA LYS A 8 -8.90 -12.88 26.95
C LYS A 8 -7.83 -12.23 26.06
N HIS A 9 -7.43 -12.89 24.98
CA HIS A 9 -6.67 -12.23 23.91
C HIS A 9 -7.56 -11.16 23.24
N LYS A 10 -7.34 -9.90 23.61
CA LYS A 10 -7.89 -8.70 22.96
C LYS A 10 -7.36 -8.68 21.52
N LYS A 11 -8.13 -9.22 20.56
CA LYS A 11 -7.84 -9.12 19.12
C LYS A 11 -7.78 -7.62 18.77
N ARG A 12 -6.58 -7.07 18.62
CA ARG A 12 -6.37 -5.75 18.03
C ARG A 12 -6.95 -5.80 16.61
N GLY A 13 -8.07 -5.12 16.40
CA GLY A 13 -8.72 -5.05 15.10
C GLY A 13 -7.75 -4.55 14.04
N ARG A 14 -7.56 -5.32 12.97
CA ARG A 14 -6.85 -4.83 11.78
C ARG A 14 -7.67 -3.67 11.21
N PRO A 15 -7.06 -2.52 10.89
CA PRO A 15 -7.78 -1.43 10.24
C PRO A 15 -8.37 -1.91 8.91
N SER A 16 -9.56 -1.38 8.58
CA SER A 16 -10.36 -1.77 7.43
C SER A 16 -9.61 -1.55 6.11
N THR A 17 -9.74 -2.51 5.19
CA THR A 17 -9.04 -2.55 3.89
C THR A 17 -9.48 -1.47 2.89
N HIS A 18 -10.42 -0.59 3.27
CA HIS A 18 -10.90 0.50 2.42
C HIS A 18 -9.91 1.67 2.34
N ASN A 19 -9.07 1.88 3.36
CA ASN A 19 -8.07 2.95 3.36
C ASN A 19 -6.78 2.60 2.60
N ALA A 20 -6.58 1.36 2.17
CA ALA A 20 -5.35 0.94 1.51
C ALA A 20 -5.13 1.61 0.13
N LYS A 21 -6.21 1.94 -0.59
CA LYS A 21 -6.10 2.60 -1.91
C LYS A 21 -5.67 4.07 -1.84
N LYS A 22 -5.87 4.74 -0.69
CA LYS A 22 -5.40 6.12 -0.45
C LYS A 22 -3.94 6.18 0.02
N ILE A 23 -3.37 5.03 0.40
CA ILE A 23 -1.96 4.92 0.77
C ILE A 23 -1.08 4.89 -0.49
N ASP A 24 -1.62 4.43 -1.62
CA ASP A 24 -0.88 4.31 -2.88
C ASP A 24 -0.41 5.69 -3.42
N GLU A 25 -1.17 6.78 -3.20
CA GLU A 25 -0.72 8.16 -3.53
C GLU A 25 0.44 8.66 -2.64
N CYS A 26 0.61 8.09 -1.44
CA CYS A 26 1.73 8.41 -0.54
C CYS A 26 2.97 7.54 -0.81
N CYS A 27 2.82 6.40 -1.50
CA CYS A 27 3.91 5.47 -1.80
C CYS A 27 4.76 5.88 -3.02
N GLU A 28 4.38 6.94 -3.74
CA GLU A 28 5.15 7.43 -4.90
C GLU A 28 6.27 8.39 -4.54
N SER A 29 6.36 8.84 -3.29
CA SER A 29 7.48 9.66 -2.85
C SER A 29 8.70 8.79 -2.57
N GLY A 30 9.84 9.10 -3.20
CA GLY A 30 11.11 8.38 -3.02
C GLY A 30 11.60 8.31 -1.56
N TYR A 31 11.08 9.18 -0.68
CA TYR A 31 11.47 9.24 0.72
C TYR A 31 11.15 7.98 1.55
N ASP A 32 10.01 7.32 1.34
CA ASP A 32 9.70 6.11 2.10
C ASP A 32 10.59 4.92 1.69
N PHE A 33 11.14 4.95 0.46
CA PHE A 33 12.18 4.03 -0.01
C PHE A 33 13.55 4.38 0.60
N MET A 34 13.95 5.66 0.56
CA MET A 34 15.19 6.15 1.21
C MET A 34 15.32 5.72 2.66
N ARG A 35 14.22 5.77 3.42
CA ARG A 35 14.24 5.39 4.84
C ARG A 35 14.43 3.88 5.07
N GLN A 36 14.11 3.05 4.08
CA GLN A 36 14.27 1.60 4.17
C GLN A 36 15.64 1.14 3.68
N ASP A 37 16.38 2.00 2.99
CA ASP A 37 17.70 1.70 2.44
C ASP A 37 18.75 1.67 3.57
N PRO A 38 19.28 0.48 3.92
CA PRO A 38 20.25 0.35 4.99
C PRO A 38 21.58 1.05 4.65
N ASP A 39 21.94 1.10 3.36
CA ASP A 39 23.18 1.71 2.90
C ASP A 39 23.14 3.24 3.00
N LEU A 40 22.00 3.87 2.71
CA LEU A 40 21.83 5.31 2.94
C LEU A 40 21.93 5.64 4.43
N HIS A 41 21.32 4.83 5.29
CA HIS A 41 21.39 5.03 6.73
C HIS A 41 22.82 4.86 7.29
N ARG A 42 23.59 3.89 6.77
CA ARG A 42 24.98 3.66 7.15
C ARG A 42 25.89 4.83 6.72
N CYS A 43 25.77 5.28 5.48
CA CYS A 43 26.56 6.41 4.98
C CYS A 43 26.27 7.71 5.75
N ILE A 44 24.99 7.99 6.04
CA ILE A 44 24.61 9.16 6.84
C ILE A 44 25.21 9.08 8.26
N SER A 45 25.35 7.89 8.85
CA SER A 45 25.93 7.74 10.19
C SER A 45 27.45 7.84 10.22
N GLU A 46 28.15 7.33 9.21
CA GLU A 46 29.62 7.32 9.14
C GLU A 46 30.21 8.69 8.77
N ASP A 47 29.49 9.48 7.98
CA ASP A 47 29.93 10.83 7.55
C ASP A 47 29.67 11.92 8.65
N LEU A 48 29.21 11.56 9.86
CA LEU A 48 28.94 12.51 10.96
C LEU A 48 30.18 12.88 11.81
N ASP A 49 31.30 12.16 11.67
CA ASP A 49 32.46 12.27 12.57
C ASP A 49 33.61 13.17 12.05
N ARG A 50 33.45 13.86 10.92
CA ARG A 50 34.47 14.78 10.40
C ARG A 50 33.87 16.13 10.01
N SER A 51 34.66 17.18 10.23
CA SER A 51 34.42 18.60 9.96
C SER A 51 34.06 18.98 8.51
N ASP A 52 33.69 18.02 7.66
CA ASP A 52 33.24 18.17 6.28
C ASP A 52 31.70 18.35 6.21
N ILE A 53 31.13 19.05 7.19
CA ILE A 53 29.68 19.18 7.47
C ILE A 53 28.94 20.08 6.44
N LEU A 54 29.64 20.46 5.38
CA LEU A 54 29.20 21.41 4.41
C LEU A 54 29.20 20.70 3.04
N TRP A 55 27.99 20.43 2.56
CA TRP A 55 27.70 20.21 1.14
C TRP A 55 28.01 18.84 0.52
N VAL A 56 27.91 17.70 1.22
CA VAL A 56 27.84 16.39 0.52
C VAL A 56 26.42 15.87 0.54
N ARG A 57 25.76 15.96 -0.61
CA ARG A 57 24.49 15.28 -0.83
C ARG A 57 24.73 13.82 -1.17
N HIS A 58 23.83 12.91 -0.78
CA HIS A 58 23.81 11.57 -1.35
C HIS A 58 22.68 11.45 -2.38
N PHE A 59 23.00 10.96 -3.57
CA PHE A 59 22.01 10.66 -4.60
C PHE A 59 21.65 9.19 -4.57
N GLN A 60 20.37 8.89 -4.32
CA GLN A 60 19.85 7.54 -4.47
C GLN A 60 19.19 7.46 -5.84
N ILE A 61 19.88 6.84 -6.79
CA ILE A 61 19.43 6.66 -8.17
C ILE A 61 18.70 5.33 -8.29
N SER A 62 17.46 5.35 -8.79
CA SER A 62 16.57 4.19 -8.81
C SER A 62 16.02 3.94 -10.21
N TYR A 63 16.28 2.77 -10.79
CA TYR A 63 15.74 2.37 -12.11
C TYR A 63 14.61 1.33 -11.96
N PRO A 64 13.34 1.74 -12.17
CA PRO A 64 12.20 0.83 -11.95
C PRO A 64 12.18 -0.39 -12.87
N SER A 65 12.74 -0.29 -14.07
CA SER A 65 12.74 -1.39 -15.04
C SER A 65 13.64 -2.55 -14.60
N THR A 66 14.83 -2.26 -14.05
CA THR A 66 15.72 -3.27 -13.47
C THR A 66 15.38 -3.58 -12.02
N GLY A 67 14.65 -2.70 -11.34
CA GLY A 67 14.29 -2.85 -9.92
C GLY A 67 15.46 -2.64 -8.97
N ARG A 68 16.53 -1.97 -9.42
CA ARG A 68 17.73 -1.68 -8.64
C ARG A 68 17.85 -0.22 -8.27
N THR A 69 18.52 0.00 -7.14
CA THR A 69 18.86 1.31 -6.62
C THR A 69 20.35 1.35 -6.29
N GLN A 70 20.98 2.51 -6.46
CA GLN A 70 22.37 2.73 -6.09
C GLN A 70 22.51 4.09 -5.42
N LEU A 71 23.36 4.14 -4.40
CA LEU A 71 23.75 5.36 -3.72
C LEU A 71 25.05 5.90 -4.34
N ILE A 72 25.04 7.18 -4.72
CA ILE A 72 26.17 7.84 -5.37
C ILE A 72 26.50 9.12 -4.61
N LYS A 73 27.79 9.32 -4.34
CA LYS A 73 28.33 10.58 -3.81
C LYS A 73 28.66 11.49 -5.01
N PRO A 74 28.08 12.70 -5.10
CA PRO A 74 28.36 13.63 -6.17
C PRO A 74 29.62 14.44 -5.94
N ASN A 75 30.18 14.94 -7.05
CA ASN A 75 31.25 15.91 -7.02
C ASN A 75 30.75 17.26 -6.49
N THR A 76 31.56 17.93 -5.67
CA THR A 76 31.18 19.12 -4.88
C THR A 76 30.65 20.29 -5.72
N SER A 77 31.12 20.45 -6.96
CA SER A 77 30.73 21.55 -7.87
C SER A 77 29.29 21.45 -8.40
N ASN A 78 28.79 20.23 -8.65
CA ASN A 78 27.53 20.01 -9.35
C ASN A 78 26.30 20.13 -8.44
N GLN A 79 26.48 20.15 -7.12
CA GLN A 79 25.37 20.08 -6.18
C GLN A 79 24.52 21.36 -6.13
N ASN A 80 25.08 22.50 -6.52
CA ASN A 80 24.40 23.79 -6.46
C ASN A 80 23.25 23.90 -7.47
N TYR A 81 23.32 23.18 -8.60
CA TYR A 81 22.29 23.21 -9.66
C TYR A 81 20.94 22.63 -9.23
N LEU A 82 20.91 21.84 -8.15
CA LEU A 82 19.68 21.28 -7.61
C LEU A 82 18.95 22.21 -6.65
N PHE A 83 19.58 23.29 -6.20
CA PHE A 83 18.91 24.28 -5.37
C PHE A 83 17.80 24.98 -6.13
N GLY A 84 16.67 25.19 -5.45
CA GLY A 84 15.50 25.82 -6.07
C GLY A 84 14.65 24.86 -6.92
N ARG A 85 15.18 23.68 -7.27
CA ARG A 85 14.42 22.62 -7.95
C ARG A 85 13.37 22.03 -7.02
N LYS A 86 12.28 21.55 -7.60
CA LYS A 86 11.12 21.02 -6.86
C LYS A 86 11.07 19.50 -6.96
N ILE A 87 10.55 18.85 -5.91
CA ILE A 87 10.17 17.43 -6.03
C ILE A 87 9.13 17.29 -7.15
N GLY A 88 9.34 16.29 -8.00
CA GLY A 88 8.52 15.97 -9.16
C GLY A 88 9.06 16.56 -10.46
N GLU A 89 10.03 17.47 -10.39
CA GLU A 89 10.69 18.06 -11.55
C GLU A 89 11.63 17.04 -12.22
N CYS A 90 11.69 17.11 -13.55
CA CYS A 90 12.64 16.35 -14.36
C CYS A 90 13.91 17.18 -14.57
N ILE A 91 15.06 16.54 -14.42
CA ILE A 91 16.38 17.14 -14.44
C ILE A 91 17.27 16.30 -15.35
N ASP A 92 18.10 16.98 -16.12
CA ASP A 92 19.08 16.34 -16.98
C ASP A 92 20.20 15.69 -16.16
N GLY A 93 20.61 14.48 -16.54
CA GLY A 93 21.62 13.72 -15.84
C GLY A 93 22.98 14.40 -15.77
N VAL A 94 23.29 15.22 -16.80
CA VAL A 94 24.51 16.04 -16.89
C VAL A 94 24.71 16.91 -15.65
N LEU A 95 23.61 17.42 -15.06
CA LEU A 95 23.66 18.26 -13.87
C LEU A 95 24.08 17.51 -12.60
N ILE A 96 23.96 16.19 -12.58
CA ILE A 96 24.41 15.34 -11.47
C ILE A 96 25.86 14.92 -11.73
N SER A 97 26.10 14.31 -12.90
CA SER A 97 27.43 13.89 -13.34
C SER A 97 27.52 14.01 -14.87
N PRO A 98 28.65 14.47 -15.41
CA PRO A 98 28.88 14.47 -16.86
C PRO A 98 28.77 13.09 -17.52
N MET A 99 28.92 12.01 -16.75
CA MET A 99 28.75 10.63 -17.24
C MET A 99 27.28 10.31 -17.58
N TYR A 100 26.32 11.08 -17.05
CA TYR A 100 24.89 10.84 -17.28
C TYR A 100 24.35 11.70 -18.42
N ASN A 101 25.05 11.67 -19.56
CA ASN A 101 24.59 12.31 -20.78
C ASN A 101 23.30 11.66 -21.30
N ASN A 102 22.36 12.47 -21.77
CA ASN A 102 21.05 12.04 -22.29
C ASN A 102 20.14 11.29 -21.30
N TYR A 103 20.55 11.18 -20.03
CA TYR A 103 19.69 10.69 -18.97
C TYR A 103 18.74 11.78 -18.50
N ILE A 104 17.48 11.41 -18.27
CA ILE A 104 16.50 12.30 -17.63
C ILE A 104 16.06 11.64 -16.32
N PHE A 105 16.31 12.34 -15.23
CA PHE A 105 15.93 11.93 -13.88
C PHE A 105 14.78 12.77 -13.37
N LYS A 106 13.82 12.14 -12.69
CA LYS A 106 12.80 12.84 -11.92
C LYS A 106 13.20 12.85 -10.45
N ILE A 107 13.18 14.02 -9.80
CA ILE A 107 13.30 14.09 -8.35
C ILE A 107 12.03 13.48 -7.74
N SER A 108 12.16 12.30 -7.13
CA SER A 108 11.02 11.60 -6.52
C SER A 108 10.84 11.96 -5.04
N GLY A 109 11.91 12.39 -4.37
CA GLY A 109 11.89 12.75 -2.96
C GLY A 109 13.24 13.25 -2.46
N ALA A 110 13.24 13.77 -1.24
CA ALA A 110 14.47 14.22 -0.58
C ALA A 110 14.33 14.17 0.94
N CYS A 111 15.47 14.11 1.64
CA CYS A 111 15.52 14.14 3.10
C CYS A 111 16.49 15.21 3.64
N ASP A 112 16.08 15.80 4.76
CA ASP A 112 16.85 16.74 5.57
C ASP A 112 17.86 16.00 6.45
N ARG A 113 18.82 16.72 7.04
CA ARG A 113 19.82 16.16 7.98
C ARG A 113 19.22 15.37 9.14
N TRP A 114 18.11 15.86 9.69
CA TRP A 114 17.39 15.20 10.77
C TRP A 114 16.47 14.07 10.27
N GLY A 115 16.67 13.60 9.03
CA GLY A 115 15.86 12.58 8.38
C GLY A 115 14.42 13.03 8.12
N ARG A 116 14.14 14.33 8.00
CA ARG A 116 12.78 14.83 7.73
C ARG A 116 12.50 14.80 6.23
N PRO A 117 11.32 14.36 5.77
CA PRO A 117 11.00 14.33 4.35
C PRO A 117 10.76 15.73 3.78
N HIS A 118 11.02 15.91 2.50
CA HIS A 118 10.47 17.01 1.70
C HIS A 118 9.10 16.63 1.13
N HIS A 119 8.08 17.49 1.31
CA HIS A 119 6.71 17.22 0.89
C HIS A 119 6.42 17.81 -0.50
N PRO A 120 6.00 17.00 -1.50
CA PRO A 120 5.82 17.48 -2.87
C PRO A 120 4.72 18.57 -2.98
N GLY A 121 3.61 18.43 -2.26
CA GLY A 121 2.52 19.41 -2.26
C GLY A 121 2.75 20.69 -1.44
N MET A 122 3.95 20.94 -0.89
CA MET A 122 4.22 22.16 -0.10
C MET A 122 5.22 23.05 -0.81
N TYR A 123 4.77 23.98 -1.66
CA TYR A 123 5.62 24.86 -2.47
C TYR A 123 6.32 25.98 -1.68
N LYS A 124 7.17 25.57 -0.73
CA LYS A 124 7.95 26.44 0.13
C LYS A 124 9.36 25.85 0.25
N SER A 125 10.37 26.72 0.41
CA SER A 125 11.69 26.31 0.87
C SER A 125 11.74 26.25 2.41
N GLY A 126 12.50 25.31 2.97
CA GLY A 126 12.66 25.13 4.41
C GLY A 126 11.55 24.31 5.08
N ARG A 127 11.38 24.48 6.40
CA ARG A 127 10.52 23.60 7.23
C ARG A 127 9.14 24.17 7.51
N VAL A 128 8.17 23.28 7.65
CA VAL A 128 6.80 23.59 8.07
C VAL A 128 6.29 22.56 9.07
N ARG A 129 5.51 23.02 10.07
CA ARG A 129 4.82 22.15 11.03
C ARG A 129 3.36 21.97 10.63
N VAL A 130 3.02 20.78 10.13
CA VAL A 130 1.67 20.47 9.63
C VAL A 130 1.00 19.41 10.50
N LEU A 131 -0.31 19.54 10.71
CA LEU A 131 -1.13 18.55 11.40
C LEU A 131 -1.43 17.35 10.47
N LYS A 132 -0.69 16.25 10.64
CA LYS A 132 -0.77 15.06 9.78
C LYS A 132 -1.66 13.96 10.39
N GLN A 133 -2.36 13.25 9.51
CA GLN A 133 -3.08 12.02 9.83
C GLN A 133 -2.14 10.80 9.68
N PRO A 134 -2.33 9.71 10.44
CA PRO A 134 -1.52 8.51 10.28
C PRO A 134 -1.76 7.87 8.91
N GLY A 135 -0.70 7.43 8.24
CA GLY A 135 -0.76 6.91 6.86
C GLY A 135 -0.55 7.96 5.77
N THR A 136 -0.51 9.26 6.13
CA THR A 136 -0.17 10.31 5.18
C THR A 136 1.34 10.52 5.10
N PHE A 137 1.82 11.10 4.00
CA PHE A 137 3.24 11.37 3.77
C PHE A 137 3.94 12.01 4.98
N GLY A 138 5.06 11.41 5.39
CA GLY A 138 5.84 11.82 6.56
C GLY A 138 5.27 11.37 7.92
N TYR A 139 4.14 10.65 7.96
CA TYR A 139 3.59 10.08 9.20
C TYR A 139 3.01 8.67 8.99
N GLN A 140 3.82 7.67 9.29
CA GLN A 140 3.45 6.26 9.10
C GLN A 140 2.34 5.79 10.06
N PRO A 141 1.45 4.88 9.63
CA PRO A 141 0.25 4.53 10.37
C PRO A 141 0.56 3.82 11.70
N TRP A 142 1.60 2.99 11.76
CA TRP A 142 2.00 2.28 12.99
C TRP A 142 2.60 3.20 14.06
N ARG A 143 2.97 4.44 13.72
CA ARG A 143 3.43 5.45 14.68
C ARG A 143 2.27 6.14 15.41
N ALA A 144 1.04 5.89 15.00
CA ALA A 144 -0.14 6.35 15.72
C ALA A 144 -0.49 5.39 16.84
N ARG A 145 -0.71 5.94 18.03
CA ARG A 145 -1.14 5.16 19.20
C ARG A 145 -2.62 4.81 19.14
N ARG A 146 -3.44 5.67 18.52
CA ARG A 146 -4.89 5.51 18.42
C ARG A 146 -5.35 5.81 17.00
N ASN A 147 -6.38 5.10 16.56
CA ASN A 147 -7.02 5.41 15.29
C ASN A 147 -7.63 6.81 15.36
N GLY A 148 -7.51 7.59 14.29
CA GLY A 148 -8.00 8.98 14.23
C GLY A 148 -7.10 10.03 14.90
N SER A 149 -6.04 9.65 15.62
CA SER A 149 -5.14 10.64 16.23
C SER A 149 -4.36 11.41 15.17
N ARG A 150 -4.39 12.74 15.22
CA ARG A 150 -3.56 13.62 14.37
C ARG A 150 -2.39 14.16 15.19
N ARG A 151 -1.23 14.36 14.56
CA ARG A 151 -0.05 14.94 15.22
C ARG A 151 0.57 16.02 14.35
N ARG A 152 0.92 17.16 14.95
CA ARG A 152 1.76 18.16 14.28
C ARG A 152 3.15 17.57 14.10
N ARG A 153 3.59 17.47 12.85
CA ARG A 153 4.91 16.96 12.45
C ARG A 153 5.64 18.02 11.65
N VAL A 154 6.95 18.07 11.81
CA VAL A 154 7.82 18.92 10.99
C VAL A 154 8.13 18.17 9.70
N VAL A 155 7.88 18.81 8.57
CA VAL A 155 8.20 18.31 7.23
C VAL A 155 8.89 19.47 6.49
N LYS A 156 9.79 19.17 5.55
CA LYS A 156 10.30 20.19 4.63
C LYS A 156 9.34 20.43 3.48
N GLY A 157 9.40 21.61 2.88
CA GLY A 157 8.68 21.89 1.66
C GLY A 157 9.25 21.15 0.45
N CYS A 158 8.66 21.39 -0.71
CA CYS A 158 8.92 20.71 -1.97
C CYS A 158 10.26 21.15 -2.60
N VAL A 159 10.67 22.39 -2.34
CA VAL A 159 11.90 22.96 -2.92
C VAL A 159 13.12 22.39 -2.20
N LEU A 160 14.13 21.98 -2.97
CA LEU A 160 15.41 21.55 -2.46
C LEU A 160 16.23 22.76 -1.97
N ASP A 161 16.75 22.66 -0.75
CA ASP A 161 17.47 23.73 -0.05
C ASP A 161 18.85 23.25 0.42
N ALA A 162 19.68 24.17 0.90
CA ALA A 162 21.02 23.86 1.42
C ALA A 162 21.02 22.74 2.46
N GLY A 163 19.97 22.65 3.29
CA GLY A 163 19.84 21.62 4.31
C GLY A 163 19.37 20.25 3.79
N THR A 164 19.19 20.04 2.48
CA THR A 164 18.90 18.71 1.92
C THR A 164 20.18 17.88 1.88
N ILE A 165 20.14 16.69 2.50
CA ILE A 165 21.26 15.74 2.52
C ILE A 165 21.09 14.64 1.48
N ALA A 166 19.94 13.97 1.39
CA ALA A 166 19.76 12.94 0.36
C ALA A 166 18.66 13.32 -0.61
N VAL A 167 18.88 13.05 -1.90
CA VAL A 167 17.90 13.24 -2.97
C VAL A 167 17.68 11.92 -3.69
N SER A 168 16.40 11.56 -3.88
CA SER A 168 15.97 10.33 -4.55
C SER A 168 15.62 10.68 -5.97
N LEU A 169 16.26 9.99 -6.90
CA LEU A 169 16.15 10.21 -8.33
C LEU A 169 15.62 8.94 -8.98
N VAL A 170 14.63 9.09 -9.87
CA VAL A 170 14.04 7.98 -10.63
C VAL A 170 14.25 8.24 -12.12
N PHE A 171 14.70 7.23 -12.87
CA PHE A 171 14.86 7.38 -14.32
C PHE A 171 13.50 7.58 -14.98
N VAL A 172 13.46 8.56 -15.87
CA VAL A 172 12.37 8.74 -16.84
C VAL A 172 12.82 8.27 -18.21
N LYS A 173 14.05 8.62 -18.60
CA LYS A 173 14.68 8.22 -19.87
C LYS A 173 16.08 7.65 -19.61
N LYS A 174 16.38 6.49 -20.21
CA LYS A 174 17.72 5.90 -20.24
C LYS A 174 18.56 6.68 -21.26
N GLY A 175 19.75 7.11 -20.87
CA GLY A 175 20.77 7.66 -21.76
C GLY A 175 21.61 6.56 -22.41
N ASP A 176 22.74 6.97 -22.99
CA ASP A 176 23.52 6.10 -23.89
C ASP A 176 24.47 5.16 -23.13
N GLU A 177 25.15 5.66 -22.10
CA GLU A 177 26.10 4.88 -21.30
C GLU A 177 25.41 4.08 -20.20
N GLU A 178 25.86 2.86 -19.90
CA GLU A 178 25.30 2.07 -18.80
C GLU A 178 25.89 2.49 -17.44
N ILE A 179 25.03 2.58 -16.43
CA ILE A 179 25.40 2.91 -15.06
C ILE A 179 25.60 1.63 -14.27
N HIS A 180 26.85 1.44 -13.85
CA HIS A 180 27.26 0.25 -13.13
C HIS A 180 26.44 -0.03 -11.89
N GLY A 181 25.82 -1.21 -11.84
CA GLY A 181 25.01 -1.66 -10.71
C GLY A 181 23.53 -1.27 -10.76
N VAL A 182 23.13 -0.30 -11.59
CA VAL A 182 21.73 0.11 -11.77
C VAL A 182 21.14 -0.45 -13.06
N THR A 183 21.78 -0.21 -14.21
CA THR A 183 21.28 -0.65 -15.52
C THR A 183 21.75 -2.05 -15.90
N ASP A 184 22.95 -2.46 -15.47
CA ASP A 184 23.64 -3.67 -15.95
C ASP A 184 22.88 -4.97 -15.68
N ARG A 185 22.23 -5.07 -14.51
CA ARG A 185 21.63 -6.32 -14.03
C ARG A 185 20.19 -6.10 -13.60
N VAL A 186 19.29 -6.91 -14.16
CA VAL A 186 17.88 -6.92 -13.81
C VAL A 186 17.66 -7.77 -12.56
N LEU A 187 17.00 -7.21 -11.55
CA LEU A 187 16.54 -7.95 -10.38
C LEU A 187 15.12 -8.51 -10.66
N PRO A 188 14.93 -9.84 -10.68
CA PRO A 188 13.60 -10.41 -10.91
C PRO A 188 12.66 -10.11 -9.73
N LYS A 189 11.37 -9.96 -10.03
CA LYS A 189 10.34 -9.74 -9.01
C LYS A 189 10.31 -10.89 -8.02
N THR A 190 10.35 -10.57 -6.72
CA THR A 190 10.37 -11.57 -5.64
C THR A 190 9.09 -12.40 -5.56
N HIS A 191 7.95 -11.79 -5.91
CA HIS A 191 6.62 -12.40 -5.76
C HIS A 191 5.80 -12.31 -7.04
N GLY A 192 5.16 -13.43 -7.38
CA GLY A 192 4.14 -13.49 -8.42
C GLY A 192 2.78 -12.98 -7.95
N PRO A 193 1.83 -12.81 -8.89
CA PRO A 193 0.47 -12.39 -8.56
C PRO A 193 -0.28 -13.44 -7.73
N LYS A 194 -0.92 -13.00 -6.63
CA LYS A 194 -1.75 -13.86 -5.74
C LYS A 194 -3.21 -14.01 -6.19
N ARG A 195 -3.75 -13.03 -6.90
CA ARG A 195 -5.19 -12.95 -7.23
C ARG A 195 -5.44 -13.65 -8.57
N ALA A 196 -6.49 -14.47 -8.67
CA ALA A 196 -6.82 -15.22 -9.89
C ALA A 196 -6.86 -14.35 -11.16
N SER A 197 -7.51 -13.18 -11.10
CA SER A 197 -7.58 -12.26 -12.24
C SER A 197 -6.22 -11.69 -12.66
N LYS A 198 -5.30 -11.46 -11.71
CA LYS A 198 -3.95 -10.97 -12.02
C LYS A 198 -3.07 -12.07 -12.61
N ILE A 199 -3.26 -13.32 -12.20
CA ILE A 199 -2.56 -14.46 -12.79
C ILE A 199 -3.02 -14.65 -14.24
N ARG A 200 -4.34 -14.61 -14.50
CA ARG A 200 -4.88 -14.66 -15.87
C ARG A 200 -4.31 -13.56 -16.77
N LYS A 201 -4.26 -12.32 -16.27
CA LYS A 201 -3.67 -11.19 -17.01
C LYS A 201 -2.18 -11.38 -17.30
N LEU A 202 -1.43 -12.02 -16.40
CA LEU A 202 0.02 -12.20 -16.57
C LEU A 202 0.36 -13.25 -17.62
N PHE A 203 -0.42 -14.33 -17.68
CA PHE A 203 -0.22 -15.44 -18.63
C PHE A 203 -1.16 -15.39 -19.84
N ASN A 204 -1.90 -14.29 -20.02
CA ASN A 204 -2.92 -14.12 -21.07
C ASN A 204 -3.92 -15.30 -21.16
N LEU A 205 -4.34 -15.83 -20.02
CA LEU A 205 -5.27 -16.97 -19.94
C LEU A 205 -6.72 -16.54 -20.10
N SER A 206 -7.55 -17.45 -20.63
CA SER A 206 -9.00 -17.28 -20.69
C SER A 206 -9.66 -17.45 -19.31
N ALA A 207 -10.96 -17.20 -19.24
CA ALA A 207 -11.73 -17.40 -18.01
C ALA A 207 -11.95 -18.89 -17.68
N LEU A 208 -11.96 -19.75 -18.71
CA LEU A 208 -12.19 -21.19 -18.60
C LEU A 208 -10.97 -21.93 -18.06
N ASP A 209 -9.78 -21.38 -18.29
CA ASP A 209 -8.52 -22.01 -17.88
C ASP A 209 -8.36 -22.06 -16.35
N ASP A 210 -7.85 -23.20 -15.87
CA ASP A 210 -7.52 -23.38 -14.46
C ASP A 210 -6.21 -22.69 -14.09
N VAL A 211 -6.37 -21.59 -13.36
CA VAL A 211 -5.30 -20.73 -12.86
C VAL A 211 -4.36 -21.46 -11.89
N ARG A 212 -4.76 -22.57 -11.28
CA ARG A 212 -3.95 -23.29 -10.28
C ARG A 212 -2.64 -23.85 -10.84
N LYS A 213 -2.64 -24.23 -12.11
CA LYS A 213 -1.48 -24.81 -12.80
C LYS A 213 -0.38 -23.76 -13.03
N TYR A 214 -0.79 -22.52 -13.29
CA TYR A 214 0.09 -21.42 -13.69
C TYR A 214 0.59 -20.56 -12.52
N VAL A 215 0.35 -20.97 -11.27
CA VAL A 215 0.86 -20.22 -10.10
C VAL A 215 2.37 -20.36 -10.03
N ILE A 216 3.08 -19.23 -10.08
CA ILE A 216 4.53 -19.17 -9.89
C ILE A 216 4.87 -19.70 -8.49
N LYS A 217 5.62 -20.79 -8.43
CA LYS A 217 6.16 -21.38 -7.19
C LYS A 217 7.64 -21.05 -7.09
N LYS A 218 8.11 -20.77 -5.87
CA LYS A 218 9.52 -20.56 -5.56
C LYS A 218 10.05 -21.79 -4.84
N ASN A 219 11.17 -22.34 -5.31
CA ASN A 219 11.87 -23.40 -4.59
C ASN A 219 12.54 -22.79 -3.36
N VAL A 220 12.18 -23.30 -2.18
CA VAL A 220 12.71 -22.85 -0.89
C VAL A 220 13.38 -24.03 -0.23
N LYS A 221 14.64 -23.84 0.22
CA LYS A 221 15.33 -24.85 1.04
C LYS A 221 14.66 -24.88 2.42
N ILE A 222 14.09 -26.02 2.80
CA ILE A 222 13.56 -26.29 4.13
C ILE A 222 14.22 -27.57 4.60
N CYS A 223 14.93 -27.50 5.73
CA CYS A 223 15.61 -28.67 6.32
C CYS A 223 16.45 -29.44 5.28
N GLY A 224 17.25 -28.73 4.47
CA GLY A 224 18.11 -29.32 3.44
C GLY A 224 17.42 -29.66 2.11
N SER A 225 16.10 -29.86 2.09
CA SER A 225 15.35 -30.21 0.88
C SER A 225 14.78 -29.00 0.13
N LEU A 226 14.77 -29.03 -1.20
CA LEU A 226 14.16 -27.99 -2.04
C LEU A 226 12.67 -28.27 -2.20
N VAL A 227 11.83 -27.46 -1.55
CA VAL A 227 10.36 -27.58 -1.64
C VAL A 227 9.78 -26.42 -2.43
N PRO A 228 8.94 -26.67 -3.47
CA PRO A 228 8.28 -25.60 -4.21
C PRO A 228 7.15 -24.99 -3.36
N LYS A 229 7.34 -23.76 -2.90
CA LYS A 229 6.31 -22.98 -2.19
C LYS A 229 5.58 -22.04 -3.14
N GLY A 230 4.26 -22.14 -3.15
CA GLY A 230 3.37 -21.21 -3.87
C GLY A 230 2.46 -20.42 -2.91
N VAL A 231 1.73 -19.46 -3.46
CA VAL A 231 0.77 -18.66 -2.70
C VAL A 231 -0.64 -19.23 -2.87
N LYS A 232 -1.43 -19.29 -1.78
CA LYS A 232 -2.87 -19.58 -1.88
C LYS A 232 -3.57 -18.52 -2.75
N ILE A 233 -4.13 -18.96 -3.87
CA ILE A 233 -4.80 -18.09 -4.84
C ILE A 233 -6.01 -17.43 -4.19
N GLN A 234 -6.10 -16.11 -4.31
CA GLN A 234 -7.22 -15.35 -3.82
C GLN A 234 -8.26 -15.12 -4.93
N ARG A 235 -9.54 -15.11 -4.53
CA ARG A 235 -10.70 -14.83 -5.40
C ARG A 235 -10.91 -15.86 -6.52
N LEU A 236 -10.34 -17.06 -6.40
CA LEU A 236 -10.72 -18.19 -7.25
C LEU A 236 -12.17 -18.58 -6.96
N VAL A 237 -12.91 -18.97 -7.99
CA VAL A 237 -14.23 -19.58 -7.84
C VAL A 237 -14.00 -21.07 -7.59
N THR A 238 -14.39 -21.54 -6.42
CA THR A 238 -14.29 -22.95 -6.03
C THR A 238 -15.69 -23.56 -5.91
N PRO A 239 -15.85 -24.88 -6.08
CA PRO A 239 -17.15 -25.55 -5.88
C PRO A 239 -17.77 -25.23 -4.51
N GLU A 240 -16.94 -25.17 -3.47
CA GLU A 240 -17.37 -24.78 -2.13
C GLU A 240 -17.95 -23.35 -2.08
N ARG A 241 -17.35 -22.39 -2.80
CA ARG A 241 -17.85 -21.02 -2.89
C ARG A 241 -19.20 -20.98 -3.61
N ILE A 242 -19.36 -21.76 -4.67
CA ILE A 242 -20.63 -21.90 -5.40
C ILE A 242 -21.70 -22.47 -4.45
N ARG A 243 -21.38 -23.56 -3.74
CA ARG A 243 -22.28 -24.17 -2.75
C ARG A 243 -22.72 -23.20 -1.66
N ARG A 244 -21.78 -22.46 -1.06
CA ARG A 244 -22.09 -21.43 -0.04
C ARG A 244 -22.99 -20.33 -0.61
N LYS A 245 -22.77 -19.92 -1.85
CA LYS A 245 -23.61 -18.91 -2.52
C LYS A 245 -25.02 -19.44 -2.81
N GLN A 246 -25.14 -20.66 -3.33
CA GLN A 246 -26.43 -21.32 -3.55
C GLN A 246 -27.19 -21.52 -2.24
N GLN A 247 -26.51 -21.93 -1.16
CA GLN A 247 -27.10 -22.04 0.17
C GLN A 247 -27.63 -20.70 0.67
N GLN A 248 -26.85 -19.62 0.55
CA GLN A 248 -27.28 -18.28 0.94
C GLN A 248 -28.54 -17.83 0.17
N ILE A 249 -28.60 -18.10 -1.14
CA ILE A 249 -29.77 -17.80 -1.97
C ILE A 249 -30.97 -18.64 -1.51
N ARG A 250 -30.79 -19.94 -1.29
CA ARG A 250 -31.83 -20.86 -0.82
C ARG A 250 -32.39 -20.43 0.54
N GLU A 251 -31.54 -20.05 1.48
CA GLU A 251 -31.95 -19.55 2.80
C GLU A 251 -32.73 -18.23 2.68
N SER A 252 -32.30 -17.33 1.78
CA SER A 252 -33.04 -16.11 1.47
C SER A 252 -34.43 -16.41 0.93
N MET A 253 -34.55 -17.31 -0.05
CA MET A 253 -35.84 -17.74 -0.61
C MET A 253 -36.73 -18.41 0.45
N LYS A 254 -36.17 -19.27 1.32
CA LYS A 254 -36.90 -19.87 2.44
C LYS A 254 -37.48 -18.81 3.38
N ARG A 255 -36.74 -17.74 3.68
CA ARG A 255 -37.24 -16.63 4.52
C ARG A 255 -38.40 -15.89 3.85
N VAL A 256 -38.31 -15.66 2.54
CA VAL A 256 -39.39 -15.01 1.77
C VAL A 256 -40.65 -15.87 1.78
N ILE A 257 -40.54 -17.16 1.45
CA ILE A 257 -41.68 -18.10 1.45
C ILE A 257 -42.30 -18.21 2.84
N LYS A 258 -41.47 -18.30 3.90
CA LYS A 258 -41.95 -18.34 5.27
C LYS A 258 -42.74 -17.07 5.61
N ARG A 259 -42.20 -15.88 5.30
CA ARG A 259 -42.90 -14.61 5.54
C ARG A 259 -44.25 -14.56 4.83
N GLN A 260 -44.31 -15.03 3.59
CA GLN A 260 -45.56 -15.08 2.84
C GLN A 260 -46.59 -16.00 3.50
N ARG A 261 -46.18 -17.23 3.89
CA ARG A 261 -47.06 -18.16 4.62
C ARG A 261 -47.52 -17.61 5.97
N ASP A 262 -46.62 -17.00 6.73
CA ASP A 262 -46.94 -16.41 8.03
C ASP A 262 -47.96 -15.26 7.86
N ARG A 263 -47.82 -14.46 6.78
CA ARG A 263 -48.78 -13.41 6.41
C ARG A 263 -50.15 -13.98 6.04
N GLU A 264 -50.20 -14.97 5.14
CA GLU A 264 -51.44 -15.63 4.72
C GLU A 264 -52.17 -16.27 5.93
N MET A 265 -51.41 -16.91 6.83
CA MET A 265 -51.95 -17.49 8.07
C MET A 265 -52.51 -16.41 9.00
N TYR A 266 -51.84 -15.26 9.11
CA TYR A 266 -52.32 -14.12 9.89
C TYR A 266 -53.59 -13.53 9.30
N GLU A 267 -53.64 -13.30 7.98
CA GLU A 267 -54.82 -12.78 7.28
C GLU A 267 -56.04 -13.70 7.46
N LYS A 268 -55.87 -15.02 7.34
CA LYS A 268 -56.94 -15.99 7.63
C LYS A 268 -57.44 -15.91 9.08
N ARG A 269 -56.53 -15.90 10.06
CA ARG A 269 -56.90 -15.78 11.49
C ARG A 269 -57.60 -14.47 11.80
N PHE A 270 -57.20 -13.38 11.14
CA PHE A 270 -57.81 -12.08 11.29
C PHE A 270 -59.26 -12.10 10.80
N LEU A 271 -59.50 -12.64 9.60
CA LEU A 271 -60.84 -12.81 9.04
C LEU A 271 -61.74 -13.64 9.97
N ASP A 272 -61.28 -14.81 10.42
CA ASP A 272 -62.02 -15.66 11.37
C ASP A 272 -62.40 -14.94 12.67
N LYS A 273 -61.55 -14.04 13.16
CA LYS A 273 -61.83 -13.26 14.36
C LYS A 273 -62.89 -12.20 14.11
N THR A 274 -62.82 -11.52 12.95
CA THR A 274 -63.82 -10.50 12.56
C THR A 274 -65.20 -11.08 12.28
N THR A 275 -65.28 -12.28 11.69
CA THR A 275 -66.55 -12.98 11.45
C THR A 275 -67.17 -13.42 12.78
N LYS A 276 -66.38 -13.96 13.71
CA LYS A 276 -66.85 -14.30 15.05
C LYS A 276 -67.30 -13.08 15.86
N SER A 277 -66.58 -11.96 15.80
CA SER A 277 -67.00 -10.74 16.52
C SER A 277 -68.29 -10.18 15.94
N SER A 278 -68.42 -10.11 14.60
CA SER A 278 -69.65 -9.62 13.96
C SER A 278 -70.86 -10.51 14.26
N SER A 279 -70.71 -11.84 14.21
CA SER A 279 -71.81 -12.76 14.59
C SER A 279 -72.23 -12.60 16.05
N THR A 280 -71.26 -12.45 16.97
CA THR A 280 -71.53 -12.22 18.40
C THR A 280 -72.22 -10.87 18.64
N THR A 281 -71.85 -9.84 17.88
CA THR A 281 -72.46 -8.51 18.00
C THR A 281 -73.88 -8.52 17.46
N ALA A 282 -74.12 -9.23 16.34
CA ALA A 282 -75.44 -9.40 15.78
C ALA A 282 -76.36 -10.17 16.73
N THR A 283 -75.94 -11.32 17.27
CA THR A 283 -76.75 -12.06 18.25
C THR A 283 -77.05 -11.24 19.50
N ARG A 284 -76.14 -10.37 19.92
CA ARG A 284 -76.34 -9.46 21.06
C ARG A 284 -77.26 -8.26 20.78
N LEU A 285 -77.50 -7.93 19.51
CA LEU A 285 -78.42 -6.86 19.10
C LEU A 285 -79.85 -7.38 18.83
N TYR A 286 -80.00 -8.68 18.58
CA TYR A 286 -81.28 -9.34 18.31
C TYR A 286 -81.85 -10.13 19.52
N CYS A 287 -81.20 -10.05 20.68
CA CYS A 287 -81.69 -10.50 21.99
C CYS A 287 -81.88 -9.30 22.90
#